data_AF-A0AAX0ZDM7-F1
#
_entry.id   AF-A0AAX0ZDM7-F1
#
_cell.length_a   1.000
_cell.length_b   1.000
_cell.length_c   1.000
_cell.angle_alpha   90.00
_cell.angle_beta   90.00
_cell.angle_gamma   90.00
#
_symmetry.space_group_name_H-M   'P 1'
#
loop_
_entity.id
_entity.type
_entity.pdbx_description
1 polymer ?
#
loop_
_entity_poly.entity_id
_entity_poly.type
_entity_poly.pdbx_seq_one_letter_code
_entity_poly.pdbx_strand_id
1 'polypeptide(L)'
;MIILSGQPVTNEQLASFQLEGQKRIILMQLQASNDTFHYRQASDLLFEVTLRSNIMNAARDLNKSGASFAIFQRSRANDAFWRVSEAGALELRYQVEPSRGIKDIFENGSKYAFECATAIVIVFYMGVLQTVGEEKFNRRLRSLTLYDWHYDTLSIYTERGNDFIYGDCLYFENPEFSYQQSQWRGENVIYLGEDQYYGHGLGILTAAEIIDKLNKRRRPGAVQSAYLLPQTTRMDVIYLRQMFGS
;
A
#
# COMPACT_ATOMS: atom_id res chain seq x y z
N MET A 1 2.96 19.32 9.61
CA MET A 1 3.06 19.64 11.07
C MET A 1 2.27 18.62 11.88
N ILE A 2 2.81 18.16 13.02
CA ILE A 2 2.11 17.22 13.91
C ILE A 2 1.45 17.96 15.08
N ILE A 3 0.20 17.60 15.38
CA ILE A 3 -0.57 18.05 16.55
C ILE A 3 -0.88 16.84 17.44
N LEU A 4 -0.38 16.84 18.68
CA LEU A 4 -0.69 15.85 19.71
C LEU A 4 -1.60 16.44 20.78
N SER A 5 -2.77 15.83 21.01
CA SER A 5 -3.74 16.26 22.01
C SER A 5 -4.10 17.75 21.90
N GLY A 6 -4.14 18.28 20.68
CA GLY A 6 -4.45 19.68 20.39
C GLY A 6 -3.26 20.65 20.47
N GLN A 7 -2.04 20.18 20.75
CA GLN A 7 -0.84 21.01 20.83
C GLN A 7 0.18 20.62 19.74
N PRO A 8 0.85 21.60 19.10
CA PRO A 8 1.98 21.30 18.22
C PRO A 8 3.10 20.56 18.94
N VAL A 9 3.64 19.53 18.30
CA VAL A 9 4.73 18.73 18.88
C VAL A 9 6.05 19.48 18.78
N THR A 10 6.82 19.51 19.88
CA THR A 10 8.15 20.15 19.89
C THR A 10 9.25 19.21 19.40
N ASN A 11 10.41 19.76 19.05
CA ASN A 11 11.57 18.97 18.65
C ASN A 11 12.07 18.05 19.78
N GLU A 12 11.98 18.48 21.03
CA GLU A 12 12.34 17.69 22.21
C GLU A 12 11.41 16.48 22.37
N GLN A 13 10.10 16.68 22.17
CA GLN A 13 9.12 15.58 22.17
C GLN A 13 9.39 14.58 21.04
N LEU A 14 9.66 15.07 19.82
CA LEU A 14 10.01 14.20 18.69
C LEU A 14 11.29 13.39 18.96
N ALA A 15 12.30 13.99 19.58
CA ALA A 15 13.53 13.31 19.97
C ALA A 15 13.30 12.25 21.06
N SER A 16 12.37 12.49 21.98
CA SER A 16 12.05 11.57 23.08
C SER A 16 11.48 10.21 22.64
N PHE A 17 10.92 10.12 21.43
CA PHE A 17 10.42 8.84 20.88
C PHE A 17 11.53 7.85 20.53
N GLN A 18 12.79 8.28 20.49
CA GLN A 18 13.97 7.42 20.25
C GLN A 18 13.81 6.51 19.00
N LEU A 19 13.12 7.01 17.98
CA LEU A 19 12.95 6.29 16.71
C LEU A 19 14.23 6.37 15.89
N GLU A 20 14.53 5.29 15.18
CA GLU A 20 15.71 5.14 14.32
C GLU A 20 15.31 4.72 12.90
N GLY A 21 16.27 4.82 11.97
CA GLY A 21 16.14 4.39 10.58
C GLY A 21 14.88 4.95 9.88
N GLN A 22 14.17 4.07 9.18
CA GLN A 22 12.98 4.41 8.40
C GLN A 22 11.88 5.07 9.23
N LYS A 23 11.66 4.64 10.48
CA LYS A 23 10.64 5.22 11.36
C LYS A 23 10.98 6.67 11.74
N ARG A 24 12.26 6.97 11.96
CA ARG A 24 12.71 8.36 12.21
C ARG A 24 12.46 9.25 11.00
N ILE A 25 12.75 8.75 9.79
CA ILE A 25 12.52 9.50 8.54
C ILE A 25 11.03 9.82 8.38
N ILE A 26 10.16 8.81 8.55
CA ILE A 26 8.70 8.99 8.47
C ILE A 26 8.22 10.05 9.47
N LEU A 27 8.68 9.99 10.72
CA LEU A 27 8.32 10.97 11.75
C LEU A 27 8.72 12.40 11.35
N MET A 28 9.93 12.57 10.80
CA MET A 28 10.39 13.89 10.34
C MET A 28 9.62 14.38 9.11
N GLN A 29 9.24 13.50 8.19
CA GLN A 29 8.41 13.85 7.03
C GLN A 29 7.00 14.31 7.46
N LEU A 30 6.36 13.59 8.39
CA LEU A 30 5.06 14.02 8.96
C LEU A 30 5.15 15.41 9.62
N GLN A 31 6.25 15.69 10.33
CA GLN A 31 6.46 16.99 10.95
C GLN A 31 6.68 18.09 9.92
N ALA A 32 7.51 17.85 8.90
CA ALA A 32 7.87 18.80 7.85
C ALA A 32 6.77 18.98 6.79
N SER A 33 5.79 18.09 6.76
CA SER A 33 4.72 18.12 5.77
C SER A 33 3.87 19.39 5.83
N ASN A 34 3.38 19.80 4.66
CA ASN A 34 2.43 20.90 4.49
C ASN A 34 1.06 20.57 5.10
N ASP A 35 0.73 19.28 5.24
CA ASP A 35 -0.48 18.83 5.91
C ASP A 35 -0.33 18.89 7.43
N THR A 36 -1.47 19.00 8.12
CA THR A 36 -1.50 18.93 9.59
C THR A 36 -2.05 17.58 10.03
N PHE A 37 -1.21 16.80 10.73
CA PHE A 37 -1.56 15.48 11.23
C PHE A 37 -1.99 15.56 12.69
N HIS A 38 -3.24 15.19 12.96
CA HIS A 38 -3.83 15.25 14.30
C HIS A 38 -3.88 13.88 14.95
N TYR A 39 -3.34 13.80 16.17
CA TYR A 39 -3.32 12.57 16.96
C TYR A 39 -3.82 12.86 18.38
N ARG A 40 -4.56 11.91 18.96
CA ARG A 40 -5.12 12.08 20.32
C ARG A 40 -4.08 11.87 21.39
N GLN A 41 -3.09 11.01 21.12
CA GLN A 41 -2.02 10.64 22.04
C GLN A 41 -0.78 10.17 21.27
N ALA A 42 0.38 10.16 21.92
CA ALA A 42 1.65 9.78 21.28
C ALA A 42 1.61 8.39 20.63
N SER A 43 0.89 7.43 21.22
CA SER A 43 0.80 6.10 20.62
C SER A 43 -0.01 6.07 19.32
N ASP A 44 -0.88 7.05 19.05
CA ASP A 44 -1.57 7.17 17.74
C ASP A 44 -0.56 7.55 16.65
N LEU A 45 0.34 8.49 16.94
CA LEU A 45 1.44 8.87 16.05
C LEU A 45 2.41 7.70 15.84
N LEU A 46 2.82 7.01 16.91
CA LEU A 46 3.73 5.86 16.80
C LEU A 46 3.10 4.69 16.03
N PHE A 47 1.77 4.55 16.10
CA PHE A 47 1.03 3.61 15.28
C PHE A 47 1.14 3.97 13.80
N GLU A 48 0.92 5.23 13.40
CA GLU A 48 1.07 5.66 12.00
C GLU A 48 2.49 5.42 11.48
N VAL A 49 3.49 5.86 12.26
CA VAL A 49 4.90 5.70 11.88
C VAL A 49 5.26 4.22 11.71
N THR A 50 4.75 3.35 12.59
CA THR A 50 4.98 1.91 12.49
C THR A 50 4.23 1.30 11.31
N LEU A 51 2.97 1.69 11.08
CA LEU A 51 2.15 1.22 9.96
C LEU A 51 2.79 1.56 8.63
N ARG A 52 3.16 2.83 8.41
CA ARG A 52 3.88 3.28 7.20
C ARG A 52 5.16 2.49 7.00
N SER A 53 5.89 2.24 8.09
CA SER A 53 7.11 1.46 8.00
C SER A 53 6.88 0.01 7.57
N ASN A 54 5.84 -0.63 8.13
CA ASN A 54 5.44 -1.99 7.79
C ASN A 54 4.87 -2.09 6.37
N ILE A 55 4.16 -1.08 5.86
CA ILE A 55 3.71 -1.01 4.46
C ILE A 55 4.90 -1.07 3.50
N MET A 56 5.96 -0.29 3.77
CA MET A 56 7.17 -0.31 2.94
C MET A 56 7.86 -1.68 3.00
N ASN A 57 7.95 -2.29 4.19
CA ASN A 57 8.52 -3.63 4.34
C ASN A 57 7.69 -4.66 3.57
N ALA A 58 6.36 -4.63 3.71
CA ALA A 58 5.45 -5.48 2.98
C ALA A 58 5.58 -5.30 1.45
N ALA A 59 5.72 -4.07 0.94
CA ALA A 59 5.97 -3.85 -0.48
C ALA A 59 7.28 -4.52 -0.95
N ARG A 60 8.36 -4.41 -0.16
CA ARG A 60 9.64 -5.06 -0.44
C ARG A 60 9.55 -6.58 -0.36
N ASP A 61 8.80 -7.11 0.60
CA ASP A 61 8.63 -8.56 0.79
C ASP A 61 7.75 -9.15 -0.31
N LEU A 62 6.68 -8.46 -0.71
CA LEU A 62 5.84 -8.89 -1.82
C LEU A 62 6.62 -8.93 -3.13
N ASN A 63 7.49 -7.93 -3.37
CA ASN A 63 8.41 -7.92 -4.51
C ASN A 63 9.34 -9.14 -4.54
N LYS A 64 9.74 -9.67 -3.38
CA LYS A 64 10.63 -10.84 -3.25
C LYS A 64 9.89 -12.17 -3.23
N SER A 65 8.57 -12.17 -2.98
CA SER A 65 7.75 -13.38 -2.77
C SER A 65 7.64 -14.29 -4.00
N GLY A 66 7.88 -13.75 -5.20
CA GLY A 66 7.62 -14.45 -6.46
C GLY A 66 6.17 -14.37 -6.95
N ALA A 67 5.30 -13.60 -6.27
CA ALA A 67 3.97 -13.27 -6.79
C ALA A 67 4.08 -12.46 -8.09
N SER A 68 3.36 -12.89 -9.12
CA SER A 68 3.45 -12.34 -10.47
C SER A 68 2.23 -11.48 -10.82
N PHE A 69 2.38 -10.49 -11.70
CA PHE A 69 1.22 -9.75 -12.22
C PHE A 69 0.30 -10.64 -13.07
N ALA A 70 -1.01 -10.48 -12.92
CA ALA A 70 -2.03 -11.00 -13.83
C ALA A 70 -3.23 -10.05 -13.93
N ILE A 71 -3.84 -9.98 -15.11
CA ILE A 71 -5.20 -9.43 -15.26
C ILE A 71 -6.21 -10.33 -14.55
N PHE A 72 -7.38 -9.80 -14.19
CA PHE A 72 -8.41 -10.52 -13.41
C PHE A 72 -8.76 -11.90 -13.96
N GLN A 73 -8.93 -12.06 -15.27
CA GLN A 73 -9.27 -13.35 -15.90
C GLN A 73 -8.17 -14.40 -15.76
N ARG A 74 -6.96 -14.00 -15.36
CA ARG A 74 -5.79 -14.85 -15.16
C ARG A 74 -5.31 -14.85 -13.70
N SER A 75 -6.08 -14.27 -12.79
CA SER A 75 -5.79 -14.32 -11.36
C SER A 75 -5.65 -15.77 -10.90
N ARG A 76 -4.68 -16.03 -10.02
CA ARG A 76 -4.46 -17.35 -9.41
C ARG A 76 -4.00 -17.18 -7.97
N ALA A 77 -4.29 -18.19 -7.16
CA ALA A 77 -3.95 -18.20 -5.75
C ALA A 77 -3.70 -19.63 -5.27
N ASN A 78 -3.08 -19.75 -4.09
CA ASN A 78 -2.95 -21.05 -3.43
C ASN A 78 -4.33 -21.56 -2.98
N ASP A 79 -4.78 -22.65 -3.61
CA ASP A 79 -6.11 -23.21 -3.38
C ASP A 79 -6.33 -23.73 -1.95
N ALA A 80 -5.26 -23.96 -1.18
CA ALA A 80 -5.39 -24.30 0.24
C ALA A 80 -5.99 -23.14 1.08
N PHE A 81 -5.85 -21.90 0.62
CA PHE A 81 -6.24 -20.69 1.36
C PHE A 81 -7.33 -19.89 0.65
N TRP A 82 -7.32 -19.86 -0.68
CA TRP A 82 -8.13 -18.94 -1.46
C TRP A 82 -8.91 -19.68 -2.56
N ARG A 83 -10.17 -19.31 -2.77
CA ARG A 83 -10.92 -19.62 -3.98
C ARG A 83 -10.79 -18.45 -4.94
N VAL A 84 -10.53 -18.71 -6.22
CA VAL A 84 -10.58 -17.67 -7.27
C VAL A 84 -11.97 -17.69 -7.89
N SER A 85 -12.68 -16.56 -7.85
CA SER A 85 -14.01 -16.42 -8.46
C SER A 85 -13.90 -16.31 -10.00
N GLU A 86 -15.01 -16.45 -10.71
CA GLU A 86 -15.05 -16.24 -12.17
C GLU A 86 -14.62 -14.82 -12.58
N ALA A 87 -14.86 -13.84 -11.71
CA ALA A 87 -14.43 -12.46 -11.92
C ALA A 87 -12.93 -12.25 -11.60
N GLY A 88 -12.23 -13.24 -11.05
CA GLY A 88 -10.82 -13.14 -10.69
C GLY A 88 -10.55 -12.61 -9.27
N ALA A 89 -11.57 -12.58 -8.41
CA ALA A 89 -11.42 -12.23 -6.99
C ALA A 89 -10.81 -13.39 -6.21
N LEU A 90 -9.90 -13.10 -5.28
CA LEU A 90 -9.33 -14.10 -4.37
C LEU A 90 -10.13 -14.06 -3.07
N GLU A 91 -10.97 -15.06 -2.87
CA GLU A 91 -11.87 -15.16 -1.73
C GLU A 91 -11.29 -16.14 -0.72
N LEU A 92 -11.07 -15.67 0.51
CA LEU A 92 -10.51 -16.49 1.57
C LEU A 92 -11.47 -17.64 1.89
N ARG A 93 -10.92 -18.86 1.94
CA ARG A 93 -11.72 -20.05 2.24
C ARG A 93 -12.27 -20.01 3.66
N TYR A 94 -13.42 -20.64 3.83
CA TYR A 94 -14.06 -20.78 5.13
C TYR A 94 -13.10 -21.43 6.15
N GLN A 95 -13.10 -20.90 7.38
CA GLN A 95 -12.23 -21.31 8.50
C GLN A 95 -10.72 -21.06 8.33
N VAL A 96 -10.28 -20.46 7.23
CA VAL A 96 -8.91 -19.97 7.13
C VAL A 96 -8.80 -18.65 7.86
N GLU A 97 -7.86 -18.56 8.80
CA GLU A 97 -7.55 -17.31 9.48
C GLU A 97 -7.02 -16.26 8.49
N PRO A 98 -7.55 -15.02 8.46
CA PRO A 98 -7.12 -14.00 7.50
C PRO A 98 -5.62 -13.70 7.52
N SER A 99 -5.01 -13.66 8.70
CA SER A 99 -3.56 -13.48 8.83
C SER A 99 -2.78 -14.59 8.12
N ARG A 100 -3.23 -15.84 8.22
CA ARG A 100 -2.59 -16.97 7.52
C ARG A 100 -2.77 -16.87 6.01
N GLY A 101 -3.97 -16.53 5.55
CA GLY A 101 -4.23 -16.31 4.13
C GLY A 101 -3.35 -15.22 3.53
N ILE A 102 -3.21 -14.08 4.23
CA ILE A 102 -2.37 -12.96 3.81
C ILE A 102 -0.89 -13.36 3.84
N LYS A 103 -0.39 -13.99 4.91
CA LYS A 103 1.01 -14.44 5.01
C LYS A 103 1.39 -15.45 3.92
N ASP A 104 0.49 -16.35 3.56
CA ASP A 104 0.75 -17.34 2.51
C ASP A 104 1.09 -16.70 1.16
N ILE A 105 0.55 -15.50 0.87
CA ILE A 105 0.88 -14.75 -0.35
C ILE A 105 2.36 -14.37 -0.38
N PHE A 106 2.95 -14.04 0.77
CA PHE A 106 4.34 -13.60 0.88
C PHE A 106 5.29 -14.80 0.95
N GLU A 107 4.87 -15.87 1.63
CA GLU A 107 5.67 -17.09 1.83
C GLU A 107 5.66 -18.00 0.60
N ASN A 108 4.54 -18.07 -0.11
CA ASN A 108 4.31 -18.93 -1.27
C ASN A 108 3.95 -18.13 -2.52
N GLY A 109 4.52 -16.93 -2.68
CA GLY A 109 4.15 -15.98 -3.74
C GLY A 109 4.17 -16.56 -5.15
N SER A 110 5.04 -17.53 -5.45
CA SER A 110 5.05 -18.22 -6.76
C SER A 110 3.72 -18.89 -7.12
N LYS A 111 2.84 -19.19 -6.15
CA LYS A 111 1.47 -19.72 -6.35
C LYS A 111 0.43 -18.64 -6.68
N TYR A 112 0.80 -17.37 -6.63
CA TYR A 112 -0.11 -16.24 -6.77
C TYR A 112 0.15 -15.40 -8.01
N ALA A 113 -0.93 -14.94 -8.62
CA ALA A 113 -0.90 -13.82 -9.56
C ALA A 113 -2.16 -12.99 -9.48
N PHE A 114 -2.02 -11.67 -9.47
CA PHE A 114 -3.14 -10.72 -9.32
C PHE A 114 -2.78 -9.34 -9.89
N GLU A 115 -3.77 -8.45 -9.92
CA GLU A 115 -3.69 -7.11 -10.50
C GLU A 115 -2.95 -6.12 -9.56
N CYS A 116 -2.46 -4.99 -10.07
CA CYS A 116 -1.67 -4.04 -9.27
C CYS A 116 -2.48 -3.38 -8.13
N ALA A 117 -3.76 -3.04 -8.32
CA ALA A 117 -4.62 -2.53 -7.26
C ALA A 117 -4.81 -3.56 -6.13
N THR A 118 -5.04 -4.82 -6.51
CA THR A 118 -5.13 -5.92 -5.54
C THR A 118 -3.83 -6.10 -4.75
N ALA A 119 -2.68 -5.92 -5.41
CA ALA A 119 -1.38 -5.97 -4.75
C ALA A 119 -1.21 -4.86 -3.69
N ILE A 120 -1.70 -3.64 -3.95
CA ILE A 120 -1.68 -2.55 -2.95
C ILE A 120 -2.51 -2.92 -1.72
N VAL A 121 -3.72 -3.43 -1.94
CA VAL A 121 -4.60 -3.87 -0.85
C VAL A 121 -3.94 -4.99 -0.02
N ILE A 122 -3.26 -5.94 -0.67
CA ILE A 122 -2.47 -7.00 0.02
C ILE A 122 -1.34 -6.40 0.87
N VAL A 123 -0.59 -5.44 0.32
CA VAL A 123 0.47 -4.73 1.05
C VAL A 123 -0.09 -4.00 2.26
N PHE A 124 -1.24 -3.33 2.12
CA PHE A 124 -1.91 -2.66 3.23
C PHE A 124 -2.37 -3.64 4.31
N TYR A 125 -2.99 -4.76 3.94
CA TYR A 125 -3.37 -5.79 4.91
C TYR A 125 -2.15 -6.36 5.64
N MET A 126 -1.04 -6.62 4.95
CA MET A 126 0.20 -7.06 5.60
C MET A 126 0.78 -5.98 6.52
N GLY A 127 0.77 -4.72 6.10
CA GLY A 127 1.21 -3.59 6.92
C GLY A 127 0.39 -3.45 8.20
N VAL A 128 -0.94 -3.59 8.11
CA VAL A 128 -1.84 -3.60 9.28
C VAL A 128 -1.55 -4.82 10.15
N LEU A 129 -1.49 -6.02 9.57
CA LEU A 129 -1.22 -7.27 10.28
C LEU A 129 0.08 -7.19 11.12
N GLN A 130 1.17 -6.71 10.52
CA GLN A 130 2.46 -6.53 11.21
C GLN A 130 2.41 -5.45 12.30
N THR A 131 1.47 -4.51 12.22
CA THR A 131 1.33 -3.43 13.19
C THR A 131 0.46 -3.83 14.39
N VAL A 132 -0.61 -4.59 14.16
CA VAL A 132 -1.63 -4.91 15.19
C VAL A 132 -1.48 -6.31 15.78
N GLY A 133 -0.79 -7.21 15.08
CA GLY A 133 -0.65 -8.62 15.43
C GLY A 133 -1.81 -9.49 14.94
N GLU A 134 -1.55 -10.80 14.84
CA GLU A 134 -2.50 -11.78 14.28
C GLU A 134 -3.83 -11.84 15.04
N GLU A 135 -3.78 -11.81 16.37
CA GLU A 135 -4.99 -11.95 17.20
C GLU A 135 -6.01 -10.85 16.90
N LYS A 136 -5.57 -9.58 16.90
CA LYS A 136 -6.45 -8.43 16.63
C LYS A 136 -6.89 -8.40 15.16
N PHE A 137 -5.98 -8.75 14.24
CA PHE A 137 -6.27 -8.82 12.82
C PHE A 137 -7.37 -9.85 12.52
N ASN A 138 -7.23 -11.08 13.00
CA ASN A 138 -8.18 -12.17 12.81
C ASN A 138 -9.51 -11.92 13.53
N ARG A 139 -9.47 -11.35 14.74
CA ARG A 139 -10.70 -11.02 15.49
C ARG A 139 -11.60 -10.06 14.71
N ARG A 140 -11.00 -9.11 13.99
CA ARG A 140 -11.74 -8.06 13.27
C ARG A 140 -12.18 -8.47 11.86
N LEU A 141 -11.40 -9.32 11.20
CA LEU A 141 -11.66 -9.82 9.85
C LEU A 141 -12.25 -11.22 9.94
N ARG A 142 -13.54 -11.39 9.65
CA ARG A 142 -14.18 -12.72 9.66
C ARG A 142 -14.17 -13.41 8.29
N SER A 143 -13.99 -12.62 7.25
CA SER A 143 -13.92 -13.00 5.85
C SER A 143 -13.04 -11.98 5.13
N LEU A 144 -12.45 -12.39 4.02
CA LEU A 144 -11.58 -11.52 3.24
C LEU A 144 -11.69 -11.85 1.75
N THR A 145 -11.91 -10.83 0.94
CA THR A 145 -11.92 -10.92 -0.52
C THR A 145 -10.95 -9.88 -1.07
N LEU A 146 -10.00 -10.32 -1.88
CA LEU A 146 -9.02 -9.45 -2.53
C LEU A 146 -9.39 -9.32 -4.01
N TYR A 147 -9.83 -8.12 -4.40
CA TYR A 147 -10.28 -7.84 -5.77
C TYR A 147 -10.23 -6.34 -6.04
N ASP A 148 -9.41 -5.89 -6.99
CA ASP A 148 -9.21 -4.46 -7.29
C ASP A 148 -8.94 -3.65 -6.01
N TRP A 149 -9.62 -2.51 -5.83
CA TRP A 149 -9.68 -1.69 -4.63
C TRP A 149 -10.83 -2.08 -3.69
N HIS A 150 -11.23 -3.36 -3.64
CA HIS A 150 -12.22 -3.81 -2.68
C HIS A 150 -11.60 -3.98 -1.29
N TYR A 151 -12.15 -3.26 -0.32
CA TYR A 151 -11.78 -3.33 1.09
C TYR A 151 -12.99 -2.93 1.95
N ASP A 152 -13.34 -3.75 2.94
CA ASP A 152 -14.47 -3.44 3.84
C ASP A 152 -14.01 -2.77 5.14
N THR A 153 -12.73 -2.91 5.47
CA THR A 153 -12.18 -2.64 6.81
C THR A 153 -10.98 -1.71 6.81
N LEU A 154 -10.43 -1.41 5.64
CA LEU A 154 -9.37 -0.42 5.47
C LEU A 154 -10.06 0.90 5.13
N SER A 155 -10.05 1.87 6.03
CA SER A 155 -10.49 3.23 5.66
C SER A 155 -9.38 3.86 4.82
N ILE A 156 -9.56 3.89 3.50
CA ILE A 156 -8.59 4.43 2.53
C ILE A 156 -9.16 5.70 1.92
N TYR A 157 -8.34 6.73 1.83
CA TYR A 157 -8.68 8.01 1.24
C TYR A 157 -7.57 8.47 0.29
N THR A 158 -7.95 9.31 -0.68
CA THR A 158 -7.02 9.94 -1.62
C THR A 158 -7.14 11.44 -1.54
N GLU A 159 -6.01 12.13 -1.43
CA GLU A 159 -5.93 13.58 -1.38
C GLU A 159 -4.98 14.12 -2.45
N ARG A 160 -5.22 15.36 -2.90
CA ARG A 160 -4.36 16.03 -3.87
C ARG A 160 -3.18 16.65 -3.14
N GLY A 161 -1.99 16.47 -3.69
CA GLY A 161 -0.75 17.01 -3.14
C GLY A 161 0.48 16.33 -3.72
N ASN A 162 1.63 16.96 -3.56
CA ASN A 162 2.94 16.46 -3.99
C ASN A 162 3.90 16.29 -2.81
N ASP A 163 3.38 16.35 -1.58
CA ASP A 163 4.14 16.18 -0.35
C ASP A 163 4.08 14.71 0.09
N PHE A 164 4.93 13.90 -0.56
CA PHE A 164 4.93 12.45 -0.43
C PHE A 164 5.71 11.99 0.78
N ILE A 165 5.08 11.14 1.58
CA ILE A 165 5.64 10.54 2.78
C ILE A 165 5.90 9.06 2.50
N TYR A 166 6.96 8.54 3.10
CA TYR A 166 7.29 7.12 3.05
C TYR A 166 6.07 6.25 3.41
N GLY A 167 5.81 5.25 2.55
CA GLY A 167 4.65 4.36 2.66
C GLY A 167 3.36 4.87 2.00
N ASP A 168 3.36 6.07 1.40
CA ASP A 168 2.22 6.53 0.58
C ASP A 168 2.01 5.63 -0.63
N CYS A 169 0.75 5.40 -0.99
CA CYS A 169 0.40 4.85 -2.29
C CYS A 169 0.22 6.00 -3.29
N LEU A 170 0.92 5.95 -4.41
CA LEU A 170 0.88 6.96 -5.47
C LEU A 170 0.43 6.33 -6.79
N TYR A 171 0.23 7.16 -7.81
CA TYR A 171 -0.19 6.70 -9.13
C TYR A 171 0.57 7.41 -10.25
N PHE A 172 1.22 6.61 -11.11
CA PHE A 172 1.73 7.10 -12.39
C PHE A 172 0.65 6.97 -13.45
N GLU A 173 0.22 8.08 -14.04
CA GLU A 173 -0.78 8.08 -15.11
C GLU A 173 -0.10 7.96 -16.48
N ASN A 174 -0.69 7.16 -17.37
CA ASN A 174 -0.32 7.09 -18.78
C ASN A 174 -1.49 7.58 -19.65
N PRO A 175 -1.58 8.89 -19.92
CA PRO A 175 -2.79 9.50 -20.47
C PRO A 175 -3.10 9.05 -21.91
N GLU A 176 -2.07 8.69 -22.68
CA GLU A 176 -2.20 8.25 -24.07
C GLU A 176 -1.86 6.76 -24.25
N PHE A 177 -2.25 5.92 -23.28
CA PHE A 177 -2.07 4.47 -23.34
C PHE A 177 -2.76 3.82 -24.56
N SER A 178 -2.30 2.64 -24.96
CA SER A 178 -2.96 1.85 -26.01
C SER A 178 -4.19 1.10 -25.48
N TYR A 179 -5.36 1.29 -26.08
CA TYR A 179 -6.59 0.57 -25.69
C TYR A 179 -6.50 -0.96 -25.79
N GLN A 180 -5.61 -1.47 -26.65
CA GLN A 180 -5.35 -2.92 -26.75
C GLN A 180 -4.60 -3.47 -25.54
N GLN A 181 -4.00 -2.59 -24.72
CA GLN A 181 -3.26 -2.93 -23.51
C GLN A 181 -3.67 -2.00 -22.36
N SER A 182 -4.98 -1.96 -22.06
CA SER A 182 -5.58 -1.07 -21.08
C SER A 182 -5.01 -1.20 -19.66
N GLN A 183 -4.35 -2.31 -19.34
CA GLN A 183 -3.59 -2.47 -18.10
C GLN A 183 -2.43 -1.47 -17.95
N TRP A 184 -1.96 -0.85 -19.04
CA TRP A 184 -0.90 0.17 -19.01
C TRP A 184 -1.42 1.60 -18.96
N ARG A 185 -2.69 1.81 -18.59
CA ARG A 185 -3.27 3.16 -18.37
C ARG A 185 -2.61 3.92 -17.21
N GLY A 186 -1.87 3.20 -16.37
CA GLY A 186 -1.07 3.75 -15.30
C GLY A 186 -0.59 2.63 -14.37
N GLU A 187 0.02 3.02 -13.26
CA GLU A 187 0.58 2.10 -12.28
C GLU A 187 0.36 2.64 -10.87
N ASN A 188 -0.26 1.83 -10.00
CA ASN A 188 -0.29 2.09 -8.57
C ASN A 188 1.05 1.68 -7.96
N VAL A 189 1.61 2.52 -7.09
CA VAL A 189 2.90 2.24 -6.47
C VAL A 189 2.93 2.55 -4.98
N ILE A 190 3.78 1.83 -4.23
CA ILE A 190 4.15 2.23 -2.87
C ILE A 190 5.46 3.02 -2.92
N TYR A 191 5.44 4.24 -2.36
CA TYR A 191 6.63 5.08 -2.27
C TYR A 191 7.55 4.57 -1.16
N LEU A 192 8.75 4.15 -1.56
CA LEU A 192 9.76 3.57 -0.68
C LEU A 192 10.83 4.58 -0.24
N GLY A 193 10.74 5.82 -0.73
CA GLY A 193 11.71 6.88 -0.48
C GLY A 193 12.78 7.00 -1.55
N GLU A 194 13.44 8.17 -1.59
CA GLU A 194 14.64 8.39 -2.44
C GLU A 194 14.43 8.02 -3.91
N ASP A 195 13.31 8.44 -4.51
CA ASP A 195 12.93 8.08 -5.89
C ASP A 195 12.88 6.56 -6.11
N GLN A 196 12.40 5.80 -5.12
CA GLN A 196 12.14 4.35 -5.23
C GLN A 196 10.67 4.05 -5.01
N TYR A 197 10.11 3.22 -5.90
CA TYR A 197 8.70 2.87 -5.94
C TYR A 197 8.53 1.39 -6.20
N TYR A 198 7.72 0.72 -5.39
CA TYR A 198 7.27 -0.63 -5.70
C TYR A 198 6.01 -0.57 -6.58
N GLY A 199 6.10 -1.09 -7.81
CA GLY A 199 4.95 -1.33 -8.71
C GLY A 199 4.80 -2.82 -9.00
N HIS A 200 3.61 -3.38 -8.79
CA HIS A 200 3.42 -4.82 -8.87
C HIS A 200 3.52 -5.33 -10.31
N GLY A 201 4.44 -6.28 -10.55
CA GLY A 201 4.77 -6.76 -11.90
C GLY A 201 5.88 -5.96 -12.59
N LEU A 202 6.20 -4.76 -12.11
CA LEU A 202 7.33 -3.98 -12.59
C LEU A 202 8.58 -4.18 -11.73
N GLY A 203 8.38 -4.26 -10.40
CA GLY A 203 9.44 -4.38 -9.41
C GLY A 203 9.60 -3.12 -8.57
N ILE A 204 10.81 -2.91 -8.03
CA ILE A 204 11.21 -1.65 -7.38
C ILE A 204 12.02 -0.84 -8.38
N LEU A 205 11.54 0.36 -8.72
CA LEU A 205 12.10 1.21 -9.78
C LEU A 205 12.09 2.68 -9.39
N THR A 206 12.81 3.48 -10.16
CA THR A 206 12.74 4.95 -10.16
C THR A 206 11.51 5.47 -10.89
N ALA A 207 11.14 6.74 -10.64
CA ALA A 207 10.06 7.39 -11.38
C ALA A 207 10.34 7.41 -12.90
N ALA A 208 11.59 7.68 -13.28
CA ALA A 208 12.01 7.71 -14.69
C ALA A 208 11.82 6.36 -15.38
N GLU A 209 12.19 5.25 -14.72
CA GLU A 209 12.03 3.90 -15.27
C GLU A 209 10.56 3.49 -15.39
N ILE A 210 9.71 3.87 -14.43
CA ILE A 210 8.25 3.61 -14.51
C ILE A 210 7.65 4.39 -15.69
N ILE A 211 7.98 5.68 -15.81
CA ILE A 211 7.51 6.53 -16.91
C ILE A 211 7.96 5.97 -18.26
N ASP A 212 9.22 5.54 -18.40
CA ASP A 212 9.72 4.93 -19.63
C ASP A 212 8.96 3.63 -19.99
N LYS A 213 8.71 2.76 -19.01
CA LYS A 213 7.92 1.53 -19.20
C LYS A 213 6.49 1.84 -19.67
N LEU A 214 5.83 2.83 -19.07
CA LEU A 214 4.48 3.25 -19.46
C LEU A 214 4.47 3.89 -20.86
N ASN A 215 5.44 4.75 -21.15
CA ASN A 215 5.56 5.45 -22.43
C ASN A 215 5.74 4.50 -23.62
N LYS A 216 6.40 3.36 -23.41
CA LYS A 216 6.55 2.29 -24.41
C LYS A 216 5.24 1.57 -24.76
N ARG A 217 4.16 1.81 -24.01
CA ARG A 217 2.84 1.16 -24.15
C ARG A 217 1.73 2.11 -24.57
N ARG A 218 2.12 3.29 -25.08
CA ARG A 218 1.20 4.30 -25.62
C ARG A 218 0.68 3.92 -27.01
N ARG A 219 -0.42 4.55 -27.41
CA ARG A 219 -0.97 4.44 -28.77
C ARG A 219 0.01 5.03 -29.80
N PRO A 220 -0.03 4.60 -31.08
CA PRO A 220 0.74 5.23 -32.15
C PRO A 220 0.48 6.74 -32.23
N GLY A 221 1.54 7.53 -32.39
CA GLY A 221 1.46 8.99 -32.47
C GLY A 221 1.26 9.72 -31.13
N ALA A 222 1.32 9.02 -30.00
CA ALA A 222 1.23 9.65 -28.68
C ALA A 222 2.40 10.63 -28.41
N VAL A 223 2.06 11.81 -27.90
CA VAL A 223 3.00 12.91 -27.60
C VAL A 223 3.06 13.22 -26.11
N GLN A 224 2.00 12.95 -25.35
CA GLN A 224 1.96 13.18 -23.90
C GLN A 224 2.65 12.04 -23.17
N SER A 225 3.67 12.37 -22.37
CA SER A 225 4.36 11.41 -21.51
C SER A 225 3.48 10.97 -20.35
N ALA A 226 3.68 9.75 -19.87
CA ALA A 226 3.29 9.35 -18.54
C ALA A 226 3.95 10.22 -17.47
N TYR A 227 3.29 10.38 -16.33
CA TYR A 227 3.73 11.26 -15.24
C TYR A 227 3.15 10.82 -13.89
N LEU A 228 3.81 11.22 -12.79
CA LEU A 228 3.31 11.00 -11.44
C LEU A 228 2.19 11.99 -11.12
N LEU A 229 1.02 11.49 -10.73
CA LEU A 229 -0.08 12.35 -10.32
C LEU A 229 0.25 13.06 -8.99
N PRO A 230 -0.14 14.34 -8.84
CA PRO A 230 -0.04 15.06 -7.58
C PRO A 230 -1.19 14.62 -6.65
N GLN A 231 -1.17 13.35 -6.24
CA GLN A 231 -2.09 12.79 -5.27
C GLN A 231 -1.41 11.73 -4.41
N THR A 232 -1.95 11.51 -3.22
CA THR A 232 -1.55 10.40 -2.34
C THR A 232 -2.78 9.63 -1.88
N THR A 233 -2.64 8.32 -1.81
CA THR A 233 -3.62 7.41 -1.23
C THR A 233 -3.05 6.87 0.08
N ARG A 234 -3.79 7.07 1.17
CA ARG A 234 -3.39 6.77 2.55
C ARG A 234 -4.49 6.01 3.28
N MET A 235 -4.14 5.38 4.40
CA MET A 235 -5.11 4.79 5.33
C MET A 235 -5.37 5.74 6.50
N ASP A 236 -6.62 5.87 6.92
CA ASP A 236 -7.00 6.62 8.12
C ASP A 236 -6.55 5.86 9.38
N VAL A 237 -5.50 6.38 10.01
CA VAL A 237 -4.91 5.80 11.22
C VAL A 237 -5.87 5.82 12.40
N ILE A 238 -6.66 6.89 12.58
CA ILE A 238 -7.57 6.98 13.71
C ILE A 238 -8.66 5.93 13.60
N TYR A 239 -9.20 5.74 12.39
CA TYR A 239 -10.14 4.66 12.09
C TYR A 239 -9.51 3.28 12.34
N LEU A 240 -8.31 3.03 11.79
CA LEU A 240 -7.62 1.76 11.98
C LEU A 240 -7.35 1.45 13.46
N ARG A 241 -6.99 2.44 14.27
CA ARG A 241 -6.80 2.25 15.71
C ARG A 241 -8.09 1.93 16.45
N GLN A 242 -9.23 2.47 16.03
CA GLN A 242 -10.52 2.07 16.60
C GLN A 242 -10.90 0.65 16.20
N MET A 243 -10.58 0.26 14.96
CA MET A 243 -10.95 -1.02 14.39
C MET A 243 -10.11 -2.19 14.88
N PHE A 244 -8.81 -1.97 15.08
CA PHE A 244 -7.83 -3.02 15.42
C PHE A 244 -7.08 -2.76 16.73
N GLY A 245 -7.36 -1.67 17.44
CA GLY A 245 -6.63 -1.30 18.66
C GLY A 245 -7.12 -1.98 19.93
N SER A 246 -8.37 -2.44 19.97
CA SER A 246 -9.04 -3.05 21.14
C SER A 246 -8.76 -4.53 21.33
#